data_AF-A0A2U1MIP1-F1
#
_entry.id   AF-A0A2U1MIP1-F1
#
_cell.length_a   1.000
_cell.length_b   1.000
_cell.length_c   1.000
_cell.angle_alpha   90.00
_cell.angle_beta   90.00
_cell.angle_gamma   90.00
#
_symmetry.space_group_name_H-M   'P 1'
#
loop_
_entity.id
_entity.type
_entity.pdbx_description
1 polymer ?
#
loop_
_entity_poly.entity_id
_entity_poly.type
_entity_poly.pdbx_seq_one_letter_code
_entity_poly.pdbx_strand_id
1 'polypeptide(L)'
;MTLSAGDLMSYIDYAGPSDDLVQTVKMRLLEKNYNAMLDLMDEYYTNPLLTPSTSCSSEEDFWSSKNACVGRFYPGRRSEAIVCHPWNSLMAVMVQMIALRVSYAWVVQQDYTLAGIVTFSEILMQFRSMAGSR
;
A
#
# COMPACT_ATOMS: atom_id res chain seq x y z
N MET A 1 13.98 -7.30 30.27
CA MET A 1 13.49 -8.21 29.21
C MET A 1 13.08 -7.42 27.98
N THR A 2 13.71 -7.71 26.86
CA THR A 2 13.28 -7.26 25.52
C THR A 2 12.21 -8.24 25.02
N LEU A 3 11.30 -7.80 24.14
CA LEU A 3 10.41 -8.74 23.44
C LEU A 3 11.26 -9.80 22.73
N SER A 4 10.73 -11.03 22.64
CA SER A 4 11.32 -12.03 21.75
C SER A 4 11.25 -11.52 20.31
N ALA A 5 12.18 -11.97 19.47
CA ALA A 5 12.14 -11.64 18.04
C ALA A 5 10.83 -12.10 17.39
N GLY A 6 10.26 -13.22 17.85
CA GLY A 6 8.95 -13.71 17.42
C GLY A 6 7.82 -12.77 17.82
N ASP A 7 7.79 -12.36 19.10
CA ASP A 7 6.74 -11.48 19.63
C ASP A 7 6.77 -10.11 18.95
N LEU A 8 7.97 -9.56 18.74
CA LEU A 8 8.15 -8.30 18.02
C LEU A 8 7.65 -8.42 16.57
N MET A 9 7.95 -9.53 15.89
CA MET A 9 7.48 -9.77 14.54
C MET A 9 5.95 -9.86 14.50
N SER A 10 5.33 -10.60 15.43
CA SER A 10 3.87 -10.67 15.55
C SER A 10 3.21 -9.33 15.92
N TYR A 11 3.94 -8.46 16.63
CA TYR A 11 3.46 -7.13 16.99
C TYR A 11 3.44 -6.15 15.80
N ILE A 12 4.33 -6.36 14.83
CA ILE A 12 4.43 -5.56 13.60
C ILE A 12 3.61 -6.20 12.47
N ASP A 13 3.23 -7.47 12.59
CA ASP A 13 2.52 -8.22 11.56
C ASP A 13 1.09 -7.70 11.31
N TYR A 14 0.63 -7.84 10.06
CA TYR A 14 -0.63 -7.29 9.55
C TYR A 14 -1.89 -7.90 10.18
N ALA A 15 -1.76 -9.10 10.77
CA ALA A 15 -2.82 -9.76 11.52
C ALA A 15 -3.10 -9.08 12.89
N GLY A 16 -2.19 -8.23 13.35
CA GLY A 16 -2.25 -7.55 14.63
C GLY A 16 -1.74 -8.43 15.80
N PRO A 17 -1.07 -7.84 16.80
CA PRO A 17 -0.66 -8.55 18.01
C PRO A 17 -1.85 -9.05 18.83
N SER A 18 -1.63 -10.11 19.60
CA SER A 18 -2.55 -10.51 20.67
C SER A 18 -2.63 -9.43 21.76
N ASP A 19 -3.79 -9.31 22.41
CA ASP A 19 -4.04 -8.30 23.46
C ASP A 19 -3.00 -8.33 24.58
N ASP A 20 -2.52 -9.53 24.94
CA ASP A 20 -1.47 -9.74 25.95
C ASP A 20 -0.13 -9.07 25.58
N LEU A 21 0.23 -9.08 24.29
CA LEU A 21 1.43 -8.41 23.78
C LEU A 21 1.27 -6.89 23.78
N VAL A 22 0.08 -6.40 23.42
CA VAL A 22 -0.24 -4.96 23.48
C VAL A 22 -0.16 -4.45 24.92
N GLN A 23 -0.74 -5.19 25.87
CA GLN A 23 -0.69 -4.84 27.28
C GLN A 23 0.74 -4.89 27.83
N THR A 24 1.54 -5.85 27.39
CA THR A 24 2.98 -5.93 27.73
C THR A 24 3.72 -4.68 27.23
N VAL A 25 3.51 -4.25 25.98
CA VAL A 25 4.16 -3.04 25.44
C VAL A 25 3.71 -1.78 26.19
N LYS A 26 2.40 -1.64 26.48
CA LYS A 26 1.85 -0.52 27.26
C LYS A 26 2.48 -0.41 28.64
N MET A 27 2.54 -1.51 29.38
CA MET A 27 3.14 -1.55 30.72
C MET A 27 4.61 -1.12 30.71
N ARG A 28 5.35 -1.51 29.66
CA ARG A 28 6.78 -1.18 29.50
C ARG A 28 6.99 0.28 29.10
N LEU A 29 6.11 0.86 28.29
CA LEU A 29 6.12 2.30 27.98
C LEU A 29 5.85 3.12 29.23
N LEU A 30 4.92 2.68 30.08
CA LEU A 30 4.63 3.30 31.37
C LEU A 30 5.81 3.18 32.34
N GLU A 31 6.44 2.00 32.45
CA GLU A 31 7.66 1.78 33.26
C GLU A 31 8.81 2.70 32.84
N LYS A 32 8.95 2.97 31.53
CA LYS A 32 9.98 3.85 30.98
C LYS A 32 9.56 5.33 30.90
N ASN A 33 8.39 5.68 31.43
CA ASN A 33 7.84 7.03 31.43
C ASN A 33 7.63 7.65 30.02
N TYR A 34 7.36 6.81 29.01
CA TYR A 34 7.03 7.23 27.64
C TYR A 34 5.52 7.42 27.46
N ASN A 35 4.91 8.25 28.32
CA ASN A 35 3.46 8.45 28.34
C ASN A 35 2.90 8.99 27.02
N ALA A 36 3.68 9.80 26.28
CA ALA A 36 3.27 10.31 24.96
C ALA A 36 3.08 9.19 23.92
N MET A 37 3.90 8.14 23.97
CA MET A 37 3.77 6.99 23.07
C MET A 37 2.62 6.07 23.49
N LEU A 38 2.35 5.99 24.79
CA LEU A 38 1.22 5.25 25.35
C LEU A 38 -0.11 5.88 24.93
N ASP A 39 -0.23 7.21 24.99
CA ASP A 39 -1.42 7.96 24.58
C ASP A 39 -1.73 7.76 23.08
N LEU A 40 -0.71 7.82 22.23
CA LEU A 40 -0.84 7.52 20.79
C LEU A 40 -1.30 6.08 20.53
N MET A 41 -0.84 5.11 21.32
CA MET A 41 -1.31 3.73 21.20
C MET A 41 -2.77 3.61 21.62
N ASP A 42 -3.18 4.23 22.72
CA ASP A 42 -4.57 4.23 23.17
C ASP A 42 -5.49 4.90 22.15
N GLU A 43 -5.06 6.01 21.53
CA GLU A 43 -5.79 6.66 20.44
C GLU A 43 -5.93 5.74 19.21
N TYR A 44 -4.87 5.02 18.82
CA TYR A 44 -4.89 4.08 17.69
C TYR A 44 -5.87 2.91 17.89
N TYR A 45 -5.92 2.34 19.10
CA TYR A 45 -6.83 1.22 19.42
C TYR A 45 -8.26 1.69 19.72
N THR A 46 -8.45 2.92 20.20
CA THR A 46 -9.77 3.48 20.55
C THR A 46 -10.45 4.16 19.36
N ASN A 47 -9.67 4.78 18.45
CA ASN A 47 -10.15 5.52 17.29
C ASN A 47 -9.39 5.11 16.02
N PRO A 48 -9.81 4.04 15.31
CA PRO A 48 -9.20 3.64 14.05
C PRO A 48 -9.41 4.65 12.89
N LEU A 49 -9.99 5.83 13.14
CA LEU A 49 -10.31 6.88 12.15
C LEU A 49 -9.29 8.03 12.05
N LEU A 50 -8.32 8.15 12.96
CA LEU A 50 -7.38 9.28 12.97
C LEU A 50 -6.01 8.89 12.41
N THR A 51 -5.97 8.59 11.11
CA THR A 51 -4.72 8.74 10.34
C THR A 51 -4.54 10.22 9.95
N PRO A 52 -3.34 10.82 10.10
CA PRO A 52 -3.07 12.13 9.54
C PRO A 52 -3.09 12.03 8.01
N SER A 53 -4.21 12.45 7.44
CA SER A 53 -4.40 12.59 6.00
C SER A 53 -3.48 13.70 5.47
N THR A 54 -2.40 13.31 4.80
CA THR A 54 -1.71 14.22 3.87
C THR A 54 -2.63 14.40 2.65
N SER A 55 -3.13 15.61 2.49
CA SER A 55 -4.06 16.09 1.47
C SER A 55 -3.65 15.73 0.03
N CYS A 56 -4.56 15.13 -0.73
CA CYS A 56 -4.64 15.27 -2.18
C CYS A 56 -6.12 15.39 -2.55
N SER A 57 -6.57 16.63 -2.74
CA SER A 57 -7.88 16.97 -3.30
C SER A 57 -7.83 16.75 -4.80
N SER A 58 -8.70 15.90 -5.34
CA SER A 58 -9.08 15.96 -6.75
C SER A 58 -10.52 15.51 -6.89
N GLU A 59 -11.32 16.44 -7.39
CA GLU A 59 -12.75 16.40 -7.65
C GLU A 59 -13.04 15.69 -8.98
N GLU A 60 -13.74 14.56 -8.96
CA GLU A 60 -14.74 14.20 -9.98
C GLU A 60 -15.66 13.08 -9.48
N ASP A 61 -16.94 13.41 -9.42
CA ASP A 61 -18.05 12.55 -9.00
C ASP A 61 -18.44 11.53 -10.08
N PHE A 62 -18.32 10.22 -9.81
CA PHE A 62 -19.30 9.23 -10.28
C PHE A 62 -19.15 7.85 -9.60
N TRP A 63 -19.90 7.62 -8.52
CA TRP A 63 -20.91 6.55 -8.36
C TRP A 63 -21.21 6.35 -6.86
N SER A 64 -22.41 6.73 -6.45
CA SER A 64 -22.92 6.48 -5.11
C SER A 64 -23.54 5.09 -5.04
N SER A 65 -22.93 4.16 -4.31
CA SER A 65 -23.67 3.15 -3.54
C SER A 65 -22.82 2.59 -2.41
N LYS A 66 -23.30 2.89 -1.20
CA LYS A 66 -22.82 2.47 0.10
C LYS A 66 -22.94 0.95 0.25
N ASN A 67 -21.90 0.29 0.75
CA ASN A 67 -21.92 -0.40 2.04
C ASN A 67 -20.58 -1.10 2.35
N ALA A 68 -19.98 -0.66 3.46
CA ALA A 68 -19.16 -1.45 4.38
C ALA A 68 -17.95 -2.21 3.81
N CYS A 69 -16.81 -1.53 3.68
CA CYS A 69 -15.61 -2.08 4.29
C CYS A 69 -14.83 -0.96 4.97
N VAL A 70 -14.98 -0.88 6.29
CA VAL A 70 -13.98 -0.25 7.17
C VAL A 70 -12.74 -1.14 7.08
N GLY A 71 -11.93 -0.88 6.06
CA GLY A 71 -10.79 -1.71 5.68
C GLY A 71 -9.55 -0.85 5.56
N ARG A 72 -9.01 -0.47 6.72
CA ARG A 72 -7.60 -0.11 6.99
C ARG A 72 -6.78 0.21 5.74
N PHE A 73 -6.70 1.50 5.41
CA PHE A 73 -5.69 2.00 4.48
C PHE A 73 -4.31 1.88 5.15
N TYR A 74 -3.64 0.76 4.92
CA TYR A 74 -2.22 0.60 5.23
C TYR A 74 -1.38 1.18 4.08
N PRO A 75 -0.42 2.08 4.33
CA PRO A 75 0.55 2.54 3.32
C PRO A 75 1.69 1.52 3.18
N GLY A 76 1.35 0.23 3.20
CA GLY A 76 2.28 -0.86 2.97
C GLY A 76 2.01 -1.41 1.58
N ARG A 77 2.75 -0.93 0.57
CA ARG A 77 2.83 -1.45 -0.80
C ARG A 77 1.63 -2.31 -1.23
N ARG A 78 0.45 -1.71 -1.33
CA ARG A 78 -0.49 -2.20 -2.35
C ARG A 78 0.16 -1.84 -3.67
N SER A 79 1.00 -2.73 -4.21
CA SER A 79 1.26 -2.75 -5.64
C SER A 79 -0.03 -3.21 -6.30
N GLU A 80 -1.04 -2.34 -6.24
CA GLU A 80 -2.22 -2.45 -7.06
C GLU A 80 -1.75 -2.25 -8.48
N ALA A 81 -1.84 -3.32 -9.23
CA ALA A 81 -1.38 -3.37 -10.60
C ALA A 81 -2.16 -2.34 -11.41
N ILE A 82 -1.46 -1.46 -12.12
CA ILE A 82 -2.12 -0.46 -12.94
C ILE A 82 -2.83 -1.14 -14.10
N VAL A 83 -4.01 -0.66 -14.47
CA VAL A 83 -4.76 -1.13 -15.63
C VAL A 83 -4.56 -0.15 -16.78
N CYS A 84 -4.19 -0.66 -17.93
CA CYS A 84 -4.04 0.10 -19.17
C CYS A 84 -4.80 -0.56 -20.32
N HIS A 85 -5.05 0.21 -21.36
CA HIS A 85 -5.69 -0.28 -22.56
C HIS A 85 -4.69 -0.34 -23.72
N PRO A 86 -4.89 -1.23 -24.72
CA PRO A 86 -3.99 -1.35 -25.87
C PRO A 86 -3.80 -0.05 -26.68
N TRP A 87 -4.78 0.86 -26.63
CA TRP A 87 -4.70 2.16 -27.29
C TRP A 87 -3.99 3.24 -26.48
N ASN A 88 -3.64 2.96 -25.22
CA ASN A 88 -2.87 3.90 -24.40
C ASN A 88 -1.42 3.94 -24.87
N SER A 89 -0.83 5.14 -24.87
CA SER A 89 0.59 5.30 -25.19
C SER A 89 1.45 4.55 -24.17
N LEU A 90 2.43 3.77 -24.66
CA LEU A 90 3.40 3.07 -23.81
C LEU A 90 4.10 4.03 -22.84
N MET A 91 4.42 5.26 -23.29
CA MET A 91 5.03 6.27 -22.43
C MET A 91 4.14 6.66 -21.25
N ALA A 92 2.81 6.76 -21.45
CA ALA A 92 1.88 7.07 -20.37
C ALA A 92 1.85 5.95 -19.32
N VAL A 93 1.85 4.69 -19.78
CA VAL A 93 1.93 3.52 -18.91
C VAL A 93 3.24 3.51 -18.14
N MET A 94 4.38 3.82 -18.78
CA MET A 94 5.68 3.89 -18.09
C MET A 94 5.73 4.98 -17.01
N VAL A 95 5.21 6.17 -17.29
CA VAL A 95 5.16 7.27 -16.32
C VAL A 95 4.33 6.84 -15.09
N GLN A 96 3.19 6.19 -15.30
CA GLN A 96 2.36 5.65 -14.23
C GLN A 96 3.10 4.56 -13.44
N MET A 97 3.77 3.63 -14.11
CA MET A 97 4.55 2.58 -13.46
C MET A 97 5.65 3.15 -12.55
N ILE A 98 6.35 4.18 -13.01
CA ILE A 98 7.42 4.84 -12.27
C ILE A 98 6.87 5.66 -11.09
N ALA A 99 5.83 6.46 -11.33
CA ALA A 99 5.21 7.31 -10.32
C ALA A 99 4.61 6.49 -9.16
N LEU A 100 3.95 5.38 -9.49
CA LEU A 100 3.32 4.48 -8.52
C LEU A 100 4.29 3.41 -7.99
N ARG A 101 5.54 3.39 -8.46
CA ARG A 101 6.56 2.39 -8.08
C ARG A 101 6.08 0.95 -8.27
N VAL A 102 5.30 0.70 -9.32
CA VAL A 102 4.81 -0.64 -9.71
C VAL A 102 5.64 -1.21 -10.86
N SER A 103 5.84 -2.52 -10.86
CA SER A 103 6.70 -3.21 -11.85
C SER A 103 5.94 -3.86 -13.00
N TYR A 104 4.61 -3.90 -12.96
CA TYR A 104 3.77 -4.53 -13.98
C TYR A 104 2.43 -3.80 -14.14
N ALA A 105 1.82 -3.97 -15.31
CA ALA A 105 0.56 -3.36 -15.71
C ALA A 105 -0.34 -4.39 -16.41
N TRP A 106 -1.64 -4.41 -16.12
CA TRP A 106 -2.61 -5.25 -16.82
C TRP A 106 -3.13 -4.52 -18.06
N VAL A 107 -3.08 -5.18 -19.20
CA VAL A 107 -3.66 -4.69 -20.45
C VAL A 107 -5.07 -5.26 -20.56
N VAL A 108 -6.06 -4.39 -20.56
CA VAL A 108 -7.48 -4.74 -20.60
C VAL A 108 -8.10 -4.17 -21.87
N GLN A 109 -8.92 -4.94 -22.56
CA GLN A 109 -9.64 -4.50 -23.76
C GLN A 109 -10.89 -3.67 -23.40
N GLN A 110 -11.57 -3.11 -24.40
CA GLN A 110 -12.77 -2.29 -24.20
C GLN A 110 -13.91 -3.06 -23.51
N ASP A 111 -13.97 -4.38 -23.71
CA ASP A 111 -14.96 -5.28 -23.09
C ASP A 111 -14.55 -5.79 -21.70
N TYR A 112 -13.62 -5.08 -21.03
CA TYR A 112 -13.01 -5.49 -19.75
C TYR A 112 -12.35 -6.88 -19.77
N THR A 113 -12.10 -7.43 -20.95
CA THR A 113 -11.40 -8.70 -21.11
C THR A 113 -9.91 -8.49 -20.94
N LEU A 114 -9.26 -9.36 -20.15
CA LEU A 114 -7.83 -9.28 -19.92
C LEU A 114 -7.08 -9.70 -21.20
N ALA A 115 -6.40 -8.74 -21.84
CA ALA A 115 -5.62 -8.96 -23.04
C ALA A 115 -4.20 -9.45 -22.72
N GLY A 116 -3.63 -9.02 -21.59
CA GLY A 116 -2.30 -9.46 -21.17
C GLY A 116 -1.72 -8.69 -19.99
N ILE A 117 -0.43 -8.90 -19.74
CA ILE A 117 0.36 -8.20 -18.74
C ILE A 117 1.59 -7.60 -19.41
N VAL A 118 1.99 -6.40 -19.01
CA VAL A 118 3.21 -5.74 -19.45
C VAL A 118 4.09 -5.51 -18.24
N THR A 119 5.32 -6.01 -18.27
CA THR A 119 6.28 -5.81 -17.18
C THR A 119 7.34 -4.76 -17.52
N PHE A 120 7.83 -4.07 -16.50
CA PHE A 120 8.88 -3.06 -16.65
C PHE A 120 10.17 -3.66 -17.21
N SER A 121 10.46 -4.92 -16.86
CA SER A 121 11.62 -5.67 -17.36
C SER A 121 11.55 -5.89 -18.87
N GLU A 122 10.40 -6.34 -19.39
CA GLU A 122 10.21 -6.55 -20.83
C GLU A 122 10.34 -5.24 -21.59
N ILE A 123 9.76 -4.16 -21.08
CA ILE A 123 9.90 -2.82 -21.67
C ILE A 123 11.38 -2.42 -21.78
N LEU A 124 12.15 -2.54 -20.69
CA LEU A 124 13.58 -2.20 -20.69
C LEU A 124 14.41 -3.11 -21.60
N MET A 125 14.07 -4.40 -21.69
CA MET A 125 14.73 -5.35 -22.58
C MET A 125 14.56 -4.92 -24.05
N GLN A 126 13.36 -4.48 -24.44
CA GLN A 126 13.09 -3.98 -25.77
C GLN A 126 13.87 -2.69 -26.07
N PHE A 127 13.92 -1.75 -25.11
CA PHE A 127 14.76 -0.56 -25.27
C PHE A 127 16.24 -0.89 -25.43
N ARG A 128 16.76 -1.85 -24.65
CA ARG A 128 18.15 -2.33 -24.77
C ARG A 128 18.41 -2.95 -26.15
N SER A 129 17.48 -3.77 -26.65
CA SER A 129 17.59 -4.38 -27.97
C SER A 129 17.63 -3.33 -29.07
N MET A 130 16.80 -2.28 -28.98
CA MET A 130 16.78 -1.18 -29.94
C MET A 130 18.05 -0.32 -29.88
N ALA A 131 18.56 -0.05 -28.67
CA ALA A 131 19.76 0.75 -28.47
C ALA A 131 21.05 0.03 -28.90
N GLY A 132 21.10 -1.30 -28.76
CA GLY A 132 22.26 -2.12 -29.15
C GLY A 132 22.31 -2.52 -30.63
N SER A 133 21.27 -2.20 -31.42
CA SER A 133 21.21 -2.50 -32.86
C SER A 133 21.78 -1.36 -33.73
N ARG A 134 22.67 -0.52 -33.17
CA ARG A 134 23.33 0.60 -33.86
C ARG A 134 24.84 0.41 -33.94
#